data_AF-A0A8J0SLI3-F1
#
_entry.id   AF-A0A8J0SLI3-F1
#
_cell.length_a   1.000
_cell.length_b   1.000
_cell.length_c   1.000
_cell.angle_alpha   90.00
_cell.angle_beta   90.00
_cell.angle_gamma   90.00
#
_symmetry.space_group_name_H-M   'P 1'
#
loop_
_entity.id
_entity.type
_entity.pdbx_description
1 polymer ?
#
loop_
_entity_poly.entity_id
_entity_poly.type
_entity_poly.pdbx_seq_one_letter_code
_entity_poly.pdbx_strand_id
1 'polypeptide(L)'
;MKDGHKDITRRKRSLDTRHEVSLLDKVAIDADATKHKKRESNRVSAYKSRKKHTERADLLHQEYEKLEKENSALHKEIQSLQQEHLNLTKVLQEHEAACLLYTPEIMLELLQQPDLWSQEERELAFIY
;
A
#
# COMPACT_ATOMS: atom_id res chain seq x y z
N MET A 1 74.27 -15.21 51.56
CA MET A 1 73.12 -14.27 51.47
C MET A 1 72.63 -14.07 50.02
N LYS A 2 72.52 -15.12 49.19
CA LYS A 2 72.12 -14.99 47.77
C LYS A 2 70.78 -15.63 47.41
N ASP A 3 70.13 -16.32 48.35
CA ASP A 3 68.95 -17.15 48.06
C ASP A 3 67.63 -16.36 48.09
N GLY A 4 67.54 -15.27 48.85
CA GLY A 4 66.30 -14.47 48.96
C GLY A 4 65.92 -13.65 47.71
N HIS A 5 66.89 -13.22 46.89
CA HIS A 5 66.60 -12.39 45.71
C HIS A 5 65.93 -13.19 44.59
N LYS A 6 66.29 -14.48 44.42
CA LYS A 6 65.68 -15.35 43.41
C LYS A 6 64.20 -15.63 43.72
N ASP A 7 63.86 -15.75 45.01
CA ASP A 7 62.48 -15.94 45.47
C ASP A 7 61.60 -14.70 45.29
N ILE A 8 62.14 -13.50 45.49
CA ILE A 8 61.42 -12.24 45.25
C ILE A 8 61.10 -12.08 43.75
N THR A 9 62.07 -12.33 42.86
CA THR A 9 61.84 -12.26 41.41
C THR A 9 60.86 -13.34 40.93
N ARG A 10 60.87 -14.55 41.53
CA ARG A 10 59.91 -15.62 41.23
C ARG A 10 58.49 -15.26 41.69
N ARG A 11 58.33 -14.72 42.91
CA ARG A 11 57.03 -14.24 43.41
C ARG A 11 56.49 -13.07 42.58
N LYS A 12 57.34 -12.11 42.23
CA LYS A 12 56.94 -10.96 41.40
C LYS A 12 56.42 -11.41 40.03
N ARG A 13 57.17 -12.27 39.32
CA ARG A 13 56.69 -12.88 38.06
C ARG A 13 55.37 -13.62 38.23
N SER A 14 55.20 -14.38 39.31
CA SER A 14 53.93 -15.07 39.58
C SER A 14 52.75 -14.11 39.83
N LEU A 15 52.99 -12.95 40.44
CA LEU A 15 51.96 -11.94 40.65
C LEU A 15 51.62 -11.21 39.34
N ASP A 16 52.62 -10.94 38.50
CA ASP A 16 52.44 -10.35 37.17
C ASP A 16 51.60 -11.30 36.29
N THR A 17 51.92 -12.60 36.26
CA THR A 17 51.13 -13.60 35.54
C THR A 17 49.69 -13.70 36.08
N ARG A 18 49.47 -13.62 37.40
CA ARG A 18 48.11 -13.61 37.98
C ARG A 18 47.31 -12.38 37.58
N HIS A 19 47.95 -11.20 37.53
CA HIS A 19 47.29 -9.99 37.07
C HIS A 19 46.96 -10.06 35.57
N GLU A 20 47.88 -10.55 34.74
CA GLU A 20 47.64 -10.76 33.31
C GLU A 20 46.47 -11.72 33.06
N VAL A 21 46.44 -12.87 33.75
CA VAL A 21 45.32 -13.82 33.68
C VAL A 21 44.00 -13.16 34.12
N SER A 22 44.00 -12.40 35.23
CA SER A 22 42.80 -11.70 35.69
C SER A 22 42.30 -10.66 34.69
N LEU A 23 43.20 -9.96 33.98
CA LEU A 23 42.83 -9.01 32.94
C LEU A 23 42.24 -9.72 31.72
N LEU A 24 42.81 -10.85 31.30
CA LEU A 24 42.27 -11.66 30.20
C LEU A 24 40.87 -12.20 30.52
N ASP A 25 40.65 -12.66 31.75
CA ASP A 25 39.33 -13.13 32.20
C ASP A 25 38.30 -11.98 32.20
N LYS A 26 38.68 -10.79 32.69
CA LYS A 26 37.82 -9.60 32.65
C LYS A 26 37.46 -9.20 31.21
N VAL A 27 38.45 -9.18 30.32
CA VAL A 27 38.23 -8.87 28.89
C VAL A 27 37.33 -9.92 28.23
N ALA A 28 37.48 -11.20 28.57
CA ALA A 28 36.62 -12.25 28.07
C ALA A 28 35.17 -12.12 28.55
N ILE A 29 34.98 -11.78 29.83
CA ILE A 29 33.66 -11.52 30.43
C ILE A 29 32.99 -10.31 29.76
N ASP A 30 33.70 -9.20 29.58
CA ASP A 30 33.16 -7.99 28.94
C ASP A 30 32.80 -8.24 27.46
N ALA A 31 33.62 -9.03 26.76
CA ALA A 31 33.35 -9.45 25.40
C ALA A 31 32.09 -10.34 25.32
N ASP A 32 31.91 -11.27 26.26
CA ASP A 32 30.72 -12.13 26.32
C ASP A 32 29.45 -11.33 26.65
N ALA A 33 29.51 -10.43 27.62
CA ALA A 33 28.40 -9.52 27.94
C ALA A 33 28.02 -8.64 26.74
N THR A 34 29.01 -8.16 25.97
CA THR A 34 28.77 -7.38 24.74
C THR A 34 28.16 -8.24 23.64
N LYS A 35 28.60 -9.49 23.47
CA LYS A 35 28.00 -10.45 22.53
C LYS A 35 26.55 -10.75 22.90
N HIS A 36 26.26 -10.94 24.19
CA HIS A 36 24.91 -11.16 24.68
C HIS A 36 23.99 -9.98 24.35
N LYS A 37 24.43 -8.74 24.63
CA LYS A 37 23.70 -7.51 24.25
C LYS A 37 23.44 -7.41 22.74
N LYS A 38 24.43 -7.74 21.90
CA LYS A 38 24.28 -7.74 20.44
C LYS A 38 23.27 -8.78 19.96
N ARG A 39 23.29 -9.99 20.52
CA ARG A 39 22.32 -11.05 20.19
C ARG A 39 20.91 -10.64 20.56
N GLU A 40 20.72 -10.05 21.73
CA GLU A 40 19.40 -9.60 22.17
C GLU A 40 18.88 -8.44 21.29
N SER A 41 19.74 -7.48 20.95
CA SER A 41 19.40 -6.41 20.00
C SER A 41 19.05 -6.93 18.61
N ASN A 42 19.79 -7.90 18.10
CA ASN A 42 19.50 -8.55 16.82
C ASN A 42 18.19 -9.35 16.89
N ARG A 43 17.91 -10.05 17.99
CA ARG A 43 16.66 -10.78 18.21
C ARG A 43 15.46 -9.84 18.11
N VAL A 44 15.52 -8.70 18.79
CA VAL A 44 14.46 -7.67 18.73
C VAL A 44 14.35 -7.08 17.33
N SER A 45 15.48 -6.78 16.68
CA SER A 45 15.48 -6.23 15.30
C SER A 45 14.89 -7.21 14.29
N ALA A 46 15.23 -8.49 14.38
CA ALA A 46 14.69 -9.54 13.53
C ALA A 46 13.20 -9.75 13.76
N TYR A 47 12.73 -9.71 15.02
CA TYR A 47 11.32 -9.74 15.35
C TYR A 47 10.56 -8.53 14.77
N LYS A 48 11.07 -7.31 14.96
CA LYS A 48 10.46 -6.08 14.40
C LYS A 48 10.42 -6.12 12.87
N SER A 49 11.48 -6.59 12.23
CA SER A 49 11.53 -6.74 10.77
C SER A 49 10.47 -7.72 10.29
N ARG A 50 10.41 -8.93 10.86
CA ARG A 50 9.38 -9.93 10.53
C ARG A 50 7.98 -9.37 10.71
N LYS A 51 7.71 -8.73 11.86
CA LYS A 51 6.42 -8.09 12.14
C LYS A 51 6.05 -7.05 11.08
N LYS A 52 6.98 -6.15 10.72
CA LYS A 52 6.77 -5.15 9.67
C LYS A 52 6.48 -5.77 8.31
N HIS A 53 7.14 -6.88 7.97
CA HIS A 53 6.89 -7.60 6.71
C HIS A 53 5.49 -8.23 6.70
N THR A 54 5.08 -8.88 7.80
CA THR A 54 3.74 -9.43 7.94
C THR A 54 2.68 -8.32 7.86
N GLU A 55 2.82 -7.25 8.63
CA GLU A 55 1.89 -6.12 8.62
C GLU A 55 1.77 -5.49 7.22
N ARG A 56 2.89 -5.37 6.48
CA ARG A 56 2.85 -4.86 5.11
C ARG A 56 2.12 -5.80 4.17
N ALA A 57 2.32 -7.12 4.31
CA ALA A 57 1.61 -8.10 3.51
C ALA A 57 0.10 -8.06 3.78
N ASP A 58 -0.30 -7.94 5.06
CA ASP A 58 -1.70 -7.86 5.47
C ASP A 58 -2.37 -6.59 4.92
N LEU A 59 -1.70 -5.44 5.01
CA LEU A 59 -2.21 -4.18 4.45
C LEU A 59 -2.38 -4.25 2.92
N LEU A 60 -1.40 -4.82 2.22
CA LEU A 60 -1.48 -5.00 0.77
C LEU A 60 -2.63 -5.94 0.39
N HIS A 61 -2.84 -7.01 1.17
CA HIS A 61 -3.95 -7.93 0.93
C HIS A 61 -5.31 -7.26 1.14
N GLN A 62 -5.48 -6.50 2.22
CA GLN A 62 -6.72 -5.76 2.47
C GLN A 62 -7.03 -4.74 1.37
N GLU A 63 -6.02 -4.00 0.91
CA GLU A 63 -6.19 -3.04 -0.19
C GLU A 63 -6.55 -3.74 -1.50
N TYR A 64 -5.89 -4.87 -1.80
CA TYR A 64 -6.23 -5.70 -2.95
C TYR A 64 -7.68 -6.18 -2.89
N GLU A 65 -8.13 -6.74 -1.76
CA GLU A 65 -9.51 -7.20 -1.62
C GLU A 65 -10.54 -6.08 -1.76
N LYS A 66 -10.21 -4.89 -1.27
CA LYS A 66 -11.07 -3.71 -1.43
C LYS A 66 -11.18 -3.32 -2.91
N LEU A 67 -10.04 -3.20 -3.59
CA LEU A 67 -10.00 -2.87 -5.02
C LEU A 67 -10.70 -3.93 -5.88
N GLU A 68 -10.56 -5.22 -5.55
CA GLU A 68 -11.24 -6.31 -6.25
C GLU A 68 -12.77 -6.20 -6.12
N LYS A 69 -13.26 -5.87 -4.92
CA LYS A 69 -14.70 -5.63 -4.69
C LYS A 69 -15.21 -4.42 -5.48
N GLU A 70 -14.47 -3.31 -5.46
CA GLU A 70 -14.82 -2.10 -6.21
C GLU A 70 -14.81 -2.36 -7.72
N ASN A 71 -13.79 -3.05 -8.23
CA ASN A 71 -13.69 -3.43 -9.64
C ASN A 71 -14.86 -4.34 -10.06
N SER A 72 -15.19 -5.36 -9.25
CA SER A 72 -16.35 -6.21 -9.51
C SER A 72 -17.67 -5.42 -9.51
N ALA A 73 -17.83 -4.43 -8.63
CA ALA A 73 -19.01 -3.57 -8.60
C ALA A 73 -19.10 -2.70 -9.88
N LEU A 74 -17.99 -2.06 -10.28
CA LEU A 74 -17.92 -1.26 -11.50
C LEU A 74 -18.21 -2.09 -12.76
N HIS A 75 -17.68 -3.30 -12.86
CA HIS A 75 -18.00 -4.18 -13.99
C HIS A 75 -19.49 -4.51 -14.08
N LYS A 76 -20.16 -4.74 -12.94
CA LYS A 76 -21.62 -4.97 -12.92
C LYS A 76 -22.39 -3.72 -13.33
N GLU A 77 -21.96 -2.54 -12.88
CA GLU A 77 -22.55 -1.27 -13.26
C GLU A 77 -22.42 -1.02 -14.77
N ILE A 78 -21.22 -1.23 -15.33
CA ILE A 78 -20.97 -1.13 -16.77
C ILE A 78 -21.90 -2.07 -17.55
N GLN A 79 -22.02 -3.32 -17.13
CA GLN A 79 -22.92 -4.29 -17.78
C GLN A 79 -24.38 -3.86 -17.70
N SER A 80 -24.81 -3.35 -16.55
CA SER A 80 -26.18 -2.84 -16.36
C SER A 80 -26.47 -1.66 -17.30
N LEU A 81 -25.57 -0.67 -17.33
CA LEU A 81 -25.70 0.51 -18.17
C LEU A 81 -25.66 0.16 -19.66
N GLN A 82 -24.81 -0.78 -20.07
CA GLN A 82 -24.79 -1.29 -21.44
C GLN A 82 -26.12 -1.94 -21.83
N GLN A 83 -26.69 -2.75 -20.94
CA GLN A 83 -27.99 -3.37 -21.18
C GLN A 83 -29.11 -2.33 -21.27
N GLU A 84 -29.09 -1.33 -20.39
CA GLU A 84 -30.05 -0.22 -20.42
C GLU A 84 -29.94 0.60 -21.70
N HIS A 85 -28.72 0.95 -22.11
CA HIS A 85 -28.47 1.65 -23.37
C HIS A 85 -28.99 0.86 -24.57
N LEU A 86 -28.74 -0.45 -24.62
CA LEU A 86 -29.26 -1.32 -25.69
C LEU A 86 -30.80 -1.35 -25.69
N ASN A 87 -31.42 -1.45 -24.52
CA ASN A 87 -32.87 -1.45 -24.39
C ASN A 87 -33.47 -0.12 -24.85
N LEU A 88 -32.91 1.02 -24.43
CA LEU A 88 -33.36 2.34 -24.84
C LEU A 88 -33.18 2.55 -26.34
N THR A 89 -32.04 2.14 -26.89
CA THR A 89 -31.77 2.19 -28.33
C THR A 89 -32.83 1.39 -29.11
N LYS A 90 -33.15 0.19 -28.63
CA LYS A 90 -34.17 -0.66 -29.26
C LYS A 90 -35.56 0.00 -29.21
N VAL A 91 -35.96 0.53 -28.05
CA VAL A 91 -37.25 1.25 -27.89
C VAL A 91 -37.31 2.45 -28.84
N LEU A 92 -36.21 3.20 -28.96
CA LEU A 92 -36.11 4.33 -29.89
C LEU A 92 -36.29 3.87 -31.34
N GLN A 93 -35.60 2.82 -31.77
CA GLN A 93 -35.71 2.26 -33.12
C GLN A 93 -37.12 1.76 -33.44
N GLU A 94 -37.76 1.08 -32.49
CA GLU A 94 -39.16 0.64 -32.63
C GLU A 94 -40.12 1.82 -32.75
N HIS A 95 -39.89 2.89 -31.98
CA HIS A 95 -40.66 4.11 -32.07
C HIS A 95 -40.44 4.82 -33.42
N GLU A 96 -39.19 5.02 -33.86
CA GLU A 96 -38.86 5.66 -35.13
C GLU A 96 -39.57 4.98 -36.32
N ALA A 97 -39.62 3.65 -36.33
CA ALA A 97 -40.30 2.88 -37.37
C ALA A 97 -41.83 3.09 -37.39
N ALA A 98 -42.44 3.45 -36.26
CA ALA A 98 -43.87 3.72 -36.13
C ALA A 98 -44.21 5.22 -36.08
N CYS A 99 -43.20 6.09 -36.02
CA CYS A 99 -43.36 7.51 -35.80
C CYS A 99 -43.78 8.21 -37.09
N LEU A 100 -45.02 8.72 -37.11
CA LEU A 100 -45.54 9.52 -38.22
C LEU A 100 -44.76 10.84 -38.42
N LEU A 101 -43.99 11.30 -37.43
CA LEU A 101 -43.13 12.49 -37.52
C LEU A 101 -41.79 12.22 -38.24
N TYR A 102 -41.44 10.96 -38.51
CA TYR A 102 -40.22 10.59 -39.25
C TYR A 102 -40.38 10.71 -40.77
N THR A 103 -41.57 11.07 -41.26
CA THR A 103 -41.71 11.46 -42.65
C THR A 103 -40.97 12.78 -42.87
N PRO A 104 -40.14 12.90 -43.91
CA PRO A 104 -39.38 14.11 -44.17
C PRO A 104 -40.29 15.34 -44.32
N GLU A 105 -41.54 15.16 -44.73
CA GLU A 105 -42.56 16.21 -44.81
C GLU A 105 -42.92 16.79 -43.43
N ILE A 106 -43.23 15.96 -42.44
CA ILE A 106 -43.64 16.42 -41.10
C ILE A 106 -42.43 16.95 -40.31
N MET A 107 -41.26 16.35 -40.50
CA MET A 107 -40.02 16.83 -39.90
C MET A 107 -39.63 18.22 -40.43
N LEU A 108 -39.79 18.49 -41.73
CA LEU A 108 -39.55 19.83 -42.30
C LEU A 108 -40.53 20.86 -41.74
N GLU A 109 -41.80 20.48 -41.58
CA GLU A 109 -42.86 21.37 -41.11
C GLU A 109 -42.67 21.75 -39.62
N LEU A 110 -42.20 20.83 -38.79
CA LEU A 110 -41.84 21.10 -37.39
C LEU A 110 -40.57 21.94 -37.24
N LEU A 111 -39.55 21.73 -38.09
CA LEU A 111 -38.32 22.55 -38.10
C LEU A 111 -38.57 23.98 -38.59
N GLN A 112 -39.69 24.22 -39.27
CA GLN A 112 -40.11 25.55 -39.72
C GLN A 112 -40.93 26.32 -38.65
N GLN A 113 -41.23 25.72 -37.50
CA GLN A 113 -41.92 26.36 -36.36
C GLN A 113 -40.88 27.04 -35.44
N PRO A 114 -40.71 28.39 -35.48
CA PRO A 114 -39.63 29.08 -34.77
C PRO A 114 -39.87 29.23 -33.25
N ASP A 115 -41.03 28.80 -32.76
CA ASP A 115 -41.60 29.22 -31.48
C ASP A 115 -41.55 28.16 -30.36
N LEU A 116 -41.24 26.90 -30.66
CA LEU A 116 -41.29 25.83 -29.65
C LEU A 116 -40.01 25.62 -28.82
N TRP A 117 -38.86 26.19 -29.21
CA TRP A 117 -37.59 26.03 -28.47
C TRP A 117 -37.01 27.36 -27.96
N SER A 118 -37.78 28.45 -28.01
CA SER A 118 -37.20 29.81 -28.03
C SER A 118 -36.97 30.49 -26.68
N GLN A 119 -36.92 29.80 -25.53
CA GLN A 119 -36.63 30.53 -24.29
C GLN A 119 -35.81 29.85 -23.18
N GLU A 120 -35.71 28.53 -23.09
CA GLU A 120 -35.05 27.91 -21.91
C GLU A 120 -33.55 27.58 -22.10
N GLU A 121 -33.04 27.53 -23.33
CA GLU A 121 -31.64 27.12 -23.58
C GLU A 121 -30.62 28.27 -23.52
N ARG A 122 -31.06 29.55 -23.47
CA ARG A 122 -30.11 30.69 -23.39
C ARG A 122 -29.51 30.90 -22.00
N GLU A 123 -30.08 30.32 -20.95
CA GLU A 123 -29.61 30.56 -19.58
C GLU A 123 -28.54 29.57 -19.10
N LEU A 124 -28.35 28.44 -19.80
CA LEU A 124 -27.35 27.43 -19.42
C LEU A 124 -25.96 27.65 -20.05
N ALA A 125 -25.81 28.59 -20.98
CA ALA A 125 -24.53 28.92 -21.59
C ALA A 125 -23.65 29.87 -20.74
N PHE A 126 -24.10 30.30 -19.56
CA PHE A 126 -23.36 31.19 -18.65
C PHE A 126 -22.91 30.53 -17.33
N ILE A 127 -22.97 29.19 -17.25
CA ILE A 127 -22.37 28.45 -16.14
C ILE A 127 -21.42 27.39 -16.69
N TYR A 128 -20.31 27.84 -17.30
CA TYR A 128 -19.02 27.15 -17.30
C TYR A 128 -17.90 28.12 -17.67
#